data_AF-A0A7X1WJM4-F1
#
_entry.id   AF-A0A7X1WJM4-F1
#
_cell.length_a   1.000
_cell.length_b   1.000
_cell.length_c   1.000
_cell.angle_alpha   90.00
_cell.angle_beta   90.00
_cell.angle_gamma   90.00
#
_symmetry.space_group_name_H-M   'P 1'
#
loop_
_entity.id
_entity.type
_entity.pdbx_description
1 polymer ?
#
loop_
_entity_poly.entity_id
_entity_poly.type
_entity_poly.pdbx_seq_one_letter_code
_entity_poly.pdbx_strand_id
1 'polypeptide(L)'
;MAHVQKITFVDNGQDFTEFFVREGIVIDCQPFQGAVWVGTKLVEPATTGQLIRIVPRESGQATFLQHKVEAVKTLEPQEAAEVVQYGHDWAKKLQIDPASLSL
;
A
#
# COMPACT_ATOMS: atom_id res chain seq x y z
N MET A 1 0.57 -18.33 3.97
CA MET A 1 -0.28 -17.68 2.95
C MET A 1 -0.03 -16.19 3.09
N ALA A 2 0.33 -15.49 2.02
CA ALA A 2 0.60 -14.06 2.12
C ALA A 2 -0.71 -13.32 2.36
N HIS A 3 -0.78 -12.49 3.40
CA HIS A 3 -1.99 -11.74 3.76
C HIS A 3 -1.93 -10.35 3.13
N VAL A 4 -3.07 -9.88 2.60
CA VAL A 4 -3.24 -8.50 2.15
C VAL A 4 -3.90 -7.71 3.28
N GLN A 5 -3.30 -6.57 3.62
CA GLN A 5 -3.83 -5.65 4.61
C GLN A 5 -4.32 -4.38 3.93
N LYS A 6 -5.53 -3.95 4.26
CA LYS A 6 -6.02 -2.61 4.00
C LYS A 6 -5.65 -1.71 5.16
N ILE A 7 -4.90 -0.65 4.88
CA ILE A 7 -4.56 0.41 5.82
C ILE A 7 -5.37 1.63 5.41
N THR A 8 -6.28 2.07 6.28
CA THR A 8 -7.04 3.30 6.11
C THR A 8 -6.36 4.41 6.89
N PHE A 9 -6.21 5.58 6.28
CA PHE A 9 -5.63 6.77 6.88
C PHE A 9 -6.72 7.78 7.23
N VAL A 10 -6.47 8.59 8.26
CA VAL A 10 -7.33 9.71 8.63
C VAL A 10 -7.43 10.66 7.45
N ASP A 11 -8.66 10.93 7.01
CA ASP A 11 -8.95 11.89 5.96
C ASP A 11 -8.75 13.32 6.46
N ASN A 12 -7.81 14.04 5.84
CA ASN A 12 -7.50 15.44 6.07
C ASN A 12 -7.54 16.22 4.73
N GLY A 13 -8.29 15.74 3.74
CA GLY A 13 -8.44 16.36 2.43
C GLY A 13 -7.36 15.97 1.40
N GLN A 14 -6.62 14.90 1.64
CA GLN A 14 -5.65 14.35 0.68
C GLN A 14 -6.32 13.50 -0.42
N ASP A 15 -5.59 13.23 -1.51
CA ASP A 15 -6.12 12.49 -2.67
C ASP A 15 -6.29 10.98 -2.44
N PHE A 16 -5.72 10.42 -1.37
CA PHE A 16 -5.82 8.99 -1.06
C PHE A 16 -6.05 8.76 0.43
N THR A 17 -6.83 7.74 0.75
CA THR A 17 -7.14 7.38 2.14
C THR A 17 -6.84 5.92 2.42
N GLU A 18 -6.45 5.13 1.40
CA GLU A 18 -6.29 3.68 1.55
C GLU A 18 -5.02 3.20 0.87
N PHE A 19 -4.22 2.43 1.61
CA PHE A 19 -3.18 1.57 1.06
C PHE A 19 -3.59 0.11 1.19
N PHE A 20 -3.31 -0.64 0.14
CA PHE A 20 -3.36 -2.09 0.17
C PHE A 20 -1.96 -2.66 0.16
N VAL A 21 -1.61 -3.42 1.19
CA VAL A 21 -0.26 -3.87 1.45
C VAL A 21 -0.19 -5.39 1.47
N ARG A 22 0.73 -5.97 0.73
CA ARG A 22 1.06 -7.40 0.76
C ARG A 22 2.53 -7.56 1.11
N GLU A 23 2.82 -8.34 2.16
CA GLU A 23 4.18 -8.58 2.64
C GLU A 23 4.99 -7.29 2.86
N GLY A 24 4.35 -6.25 3.40
CA GLY A 24 4.98 -4.95 3.65
C GLY A 24 5.19 -4.09 2.39
N ILE A 25 4.66 -4.47 1.23
CA ILE A 25 4.74 -3.70 -0.02
C ILE A 25 3.36 -3.21 -0.41
N VAL A 26 3.24 -1.91 -0.72
CA VAL A 26 2.01 -1.31 -1.27
C VAL A 26 1.77 -1.85 -2.68
N ILE A 27 0.65 -2.54 -2.87
CA ILE A 27 0.24 -3.12 -4.16
C ILE A 27 -0.91 -2.36 -4.83
N ASP A 28 -1.66 -1.56 -4.06
CA ASP A 28 -2.65 -0.61 -4.57
C ASP A 28 -2.83 0.58 -3.59
N CYS A 29 -3.31 1.70 -4.11
CA CYS A 29 -3.60 2.91 -3.34
C CYS A 29 -4.83 3.63 -3.93
N GLN A 30 -5.79 3.96 -3.07
CA GLN A 30 -7.11 4.44 -3.46
C GLN A 30 -7.56 5.70 -2.69
N PRO A 31 -8.46 6.52 -3.29
CA PRO A 31 -8.96 6.41 -4.66
C PRO A 31 -7.96 6.87 -5.73
N PHE A 32 -6.92 7.63 -5.37
CA PHE A 32 -5.95 8.17 -6.34
C PHE A 32 -4.50 7.88 -5.93
N GLN A 33 -3.56 8.40 -6.72
CA GLN A 33 -2.11 8.33 -6.50
C GLN A 33 -1.48 6.92 -6.48
N GLY A 34 -2.17 5.88 -6.96
CA GLY A 34 -1.57 4.54 -7.11
C GLY A 34 -0.25 4.52 -7.90
N ALA A 35 -0.12 5.35 -8.93
CA ALA A 35 1.13 5.46 -9.71
C ALA A 35 2.34 5.93 -8.88
N VAL A 36 2.09 6.73 -7.83
CA VAL A 36 3.11 7.27 -6.92
C VAL A 36 3.47 6.24 -5.86
N TRP A 37 2.46 5.59 -5.28
CA TRP A 37 2.64 4.82 -4.05
C TRP A 37 2.86 3.31 -4.27
N VAL A 38 2.41 2.72 -5.38
CA VAL A 38 2.63 1.29 -5.64
C VAL A 38 4.13 0.96 -5.71
N GLY A 39 4.52 -0.10 -4.99
CA GLY A 39 5.90 -0.51 -4.77
C GLY A 39 6.59 0.16 -3.59
N THR A 40 5.91 1.06 -2.88
CA THR A 40 6.40 1.59 -1.60
C THR A 40 6.49 0.49 -0.57
N LYS A 41 7.60 0.43 0.16
CA LYS A 41 7.81 -0.55 1.24
C LYS A 41 7.50 0.09 2.58
N LEU A 42 6.79 -0.61 3.45
CA LEU A 42 6.67 -0.27 4.85
C LEU A 42 7.94 -0.72 5.57
N VAL A 43 8.52 0.15 6.38
CA VAL A 43 9.68 -0.19 7.24
C VAL A 43 9.24 -1.04 8.43
N GLU A 44 8.01 -0.80 8.89
CA GLU A 44 7.39 -1.48 10.02
C GLU A 44 5.88 -1.65 9.79
N PRO A 45 5.23 -2.64 10.43
CA PRO A 45 3.78 -2.82 10.32
C PRO A 45 3.01 -1.55 10.75
N ALA A 46 1.94 -1.25 10.01
CA ALA A 46 1.09 -0.10 10.34
C ALA A 46 0.38 -0.30 11.68
N THR A 47 0.36 0.76 12.50
CA THR A 47 -0.29 0.79 13.80
C THR A 47 -1.27 1.94 13.87
N THR A 48 -2.51 1.66 14.27
CA THR A 48 -3.58 2.68 14.41
C THR A 48 -3.13 3.85 15.30
N GLY A 49 -3.45 5.06 14.86
CA GLY A 49 -3.11 6.32 15.52
C GLY A 49 -1.70 6.84 15.24
N GLN A 50 -0.84 6.06 14.58
CA GLN A 50 0.55 6.42 14.28
C GLN A 50 0.76 6.79 12.81
N LEU A 51 1.85 7.51 12.54
CA LEU A 51 2.38 7.67 11.18
C LEU A 51 3.15 6.41 10.81
N ILE A 52 3.10 6.02 9.52
CA ILE A 52 3.89 4.90 9.04
C ILE A 52 5.22 5.38 8.46
N ARG A 53 6.29 4.63 8.76
CA ARG A 53 7.59 4.82 8.11
C ARG A 53 7.66 3.98 6.85
N ILE A 54 7.99 4.62 5.74
CA ILE A 54 7.95 4.03 4.40
C ILE A 54 9.25 4.30 3.63
N VAL A 55 9.52 3.47 2.63
CA VAL A 55 10.54 3.67 1.61
C VAL A 55 9.83 3.73 0.25
N PRO A 56 9.56 4.94 -0.28
CA PRO A 56 8.92 5.10 -1.59
C PRO A 56 9.79 4.51 -2.70
N ARG A 57 9.14 3.94 -3.72
CA ARG A 57 9.83 3.33 -4.87
C ARG A 57 10.74 4.32 -5.59
N GLU A 58 10.27 5.56 -5.78
CA GLU A 58 11.00 6.57 -6.56
C GLU A 58 12.22 7.15 -5.82
N SER A 59 12.09 7.45 -4.53
CA SER A 59 13.17 8.07 -3.76
C SER A 59 14.15 7.05 -3.19
N GLY A 60 13.69 5.83 -2.86
CA GLY A 60 14.49 4.81 -2.16
C GLY A 60 14.94 5.22 -0.76
N GLN A 61 14.49 6.36 -0.24
CA GLN A 61 14.88 6.89 1.07
C GLN A 61 13.73 6.77 2.07
N ALA A 62 14.07 6.35 3.29
CA ALA A 62 13.08 6.23 4.35
C ALA A 62 12.51 7.59 4.75
N THR A 63 11.18 7.68 4.83
CA THR A 63 10.45 8.88 5.25
C THR A 63 9.19 8.47 6.03
N PHE A 64 8.50 9.44 6.64
CA PHE A 64 7.19 9.23 7.24
C PHE A 64 6.09 9.66 6.29
N LEU A 65 5.07 8.81 6.12
CA LEU A 65 3.83 9.22 5.47
C LEU A 65 3.07 10.12 6.44
N GLN A 66 2.80 11.37 6.03
CA GLN A 66 2.20 12.40 6.89
C GLN A 66 0.68 12.25 7.06
N HIS A 67 0.19 11.01 7.09
CA HIS A 67 -1.20 10.67 7.33
C HIS A 67 -1.25 9.58 8.40
N LYS A 68 -1.96 9.85 9.49
CA LYS A 68 -2.11 8.89 10.59
C LYS A 68 -2.97 7.72 10.14
N VAL A 69 -2.62 6.52 10.58
CA VAL A 69 -3.44 5.33 10.37
C VAL A 69 -4.71 5.45 11.20
N GLU A 70 -5.86 5.33 10.55
CA GLU A 70 -7.17 5.24 11.19
C GLU A 70 -7.51 3.77 11.50
N ALA A 71 -7.30 2.86 10.56
CA ALA A 71 -7.63 1.44 10.71
C ALA A 71 -6.66 0.54 9.94
N VAL A 72 -6.47 -0.68 10.43
CA VAL A 72 -5.77 -1.75 9.72
C VAL A 72 -6.68 -2.98 9.70
N LYS A 73 -7.04 -3.46 8.51
CA LYS A 73 -7.89 -4.64 8.31
C LYS A 73 -7.11 -5.67 7.50
N THR A 74 -7.03 -6.91 7.99
CA THR A 74 -6.59 -8.04 7.16
C THR A 74 -7.76 -8.44 6.26
N LEU A 75 -7.52 -8.49 4.95
CA LEU A 75 -8.56 -8.80 3.97
C LEU A 75 -8.89 -10.29 3.94
N GLU A 76 -10.16 -10.59 3.68
CA GLU A 76 -10.60 -11.96 3.41
C GLU A 76 -10.03 -12.47 2.09
N PRO A 77 -9.90 -13.80 1.89
CA PRO A 77 -9.23 -14.35 0.70
C PRO A 77 -9.79 -13.85 -0.65
N GLN A 78 -11.10 -13.61 -0.76
CA GLN A 78 -11.72 -13.06 -1.96
C GLN A 78 -11.34 -11.59 -2.19
N GLU A 79 -11.47 -10.74 -1.17
CA GLU A 79 -11.07 -9.32 -1.25
C GLU A 79 -9.57 -9.21 -1.57
N ALA A 80 -8.74 -10.05 -0.94
CA ALA A 80 -7.30 -10.09 -1.18
C ALA A 80 -6.98 -10.48 -2.64
N ALA A 81 -7.68 -11.46 -3.22
CA ALA A 81 -7.45 -11.88 -4.60
C ALA A 81 -7.78 -10.76 -5.61
N GLU A 82 -8.86 -10.02 -5.36
CA GLU A 82 -9.24 -8.85 -6.18
C GLU A 82 -8.16 -7.76 -6.13
N VAL A 83 -7.67 -7.42 -4.94
CA VAL A 83 -6.63 -6.41 -4.77
C VAL A 83 -5.29 -6.86 -5.37
N VAL A 84 -4.96 -8.16 -5.30
CA VAL A 84 -3.80 -8.72 -6.00
C VAL A 84 -3.92 -8.54 -7.51
N GLN A 85 -5.12 -8.67 -8.07
CA GLN A 85 -5.35 -8.38 -9.49
C GLN A 85 -5.11 -6.91 -9.83
N TYR A 86 -5.55 -5.97 -8.98
CA TYR A 86 -5.20 -4.54 -9.13
C TYR A 86 -3.69 -4.32 -9.07
N GLY A 87 -2.99 -5.03 -8.17
CA GLY A 87 -1.53 -5.05 -8.12
C GLY A 87 -0.90 -5.49 -9.43
N HIS A 88 -1.41 -6.55 -10.08
CA HIS A 88 -0.92 -6.99 -11.39
C HIS A 88 -1.15 -5.94 -12.48
N ASP A 89 -2.29 -5.26 -12.46
CA ASP A 89 -2.61 -4.20 -13.41
C ASP A 89 -1.67 -2.99 -13.23
N TRP A 90 -1.37 -2.62 -11.98
CA TRP A 90 -0.37 -1.60 -11.67
C TRP A 90 1.04 -2.02 -12.09
N ALA A 91 1.44 -3.26 -11.81
CA ALA A 91 2.74 -3.79 -12.23
C ALA A 91 2.92 -3.64 -13.75
N LYS A 92 1.90 -4.02 -14.52
CA LYS A 92 1.88 -3.85 -15.97
C LYS A 92 1.93 -2.38 -16.40
N LYS A 93 1.11 -1.52 -15.79
CA LYS A 93 1.02 -0.09 -16.14
C LYS A 93 2.30 0.68 -15.83
N LEU A 94 2.97 0.35 -14.73
CA LEU A 94 4.20 1.00 -14.27
C LEU A 94 5.48 0.29 -14.73
N GLN A 95 5.34 -0.82 -15.48
CA GLN A 95 6.45 -1.66 -15.94
C GLN A 95 7.34 -2.16 -14.78
N ILE A 96 6.70 -2.53 -13.67
CA ILE A 96 7.31 -3.10 -12.48
C ILE A 96 7.23 -4.63 -12.59
N ASP A 97 8.30 -5.33 -12.23
CA ASP A 97 8.27 -6.79 -12.09
C ASP A 97 7.28 -7.18 -10.98
N PRO A 98 6.22 -7.98 -11.25
CA PRO A 98 5.25 -8.40 -10.25
C PRO A 98 5.89 -9.04 -9.00
N ALA A 99 7.01 -9.76 -9.16
CA ALA A 99 7.71 -10.37 -8.04
C ALA A 99 8.23 -9.33 -7.03
N SER A 100 8.57 -8.11 -7.49
CA SER A 100 8.99 -7.01 -6.62
C SER A 100 7.86 -6.40 -5.80
N LEU A 101 6.61 -6.63 -6.20
CA LEU A 101 5.40 -6.27 -5.45
C LEU A 101 4.89 -7.42 -4.57
N SER A 102 5.67 -8.52 -4.49
CA SER A 102 5.25 -9.76 -3.85
C SER A 102 3.96 -10.35 -4.44
N LEU A 103 3.69 -10.14 -5.74
CA LEU A 103 2.47 -10.62 -6.42
C LEU A 103 2.60 -12.07 -6.86
#